data_AF-A0A4R2KNE2-F1
#
_entry.id   AF-A0A4R2KNE2-F1
#
_cell.length_a   1.000
_cell.length_b   1.000
_cell.length_c   1.000
_cell.angle_alpha   90.00
_cell.angle_beta   90.00
_cell.angle_gamma   90.00
#
_symmetry.space_group_name_H-M   'P 1'
#
loop_
_entity.id
_entity.type
_entity.pdbx_description
1 polymer ?
#
loop_
_entity_poly.entity_id
_entity_poly.type
_entity_poly.pdbx_seq_one_letter_code
_entity_poly.pdbx_strand_id
1 'polypeptide(L)'
;MIDILDKWMDSSVYNFNIFVGITTILAIISIIAMFYFYKQIGKPDERTSIIYLKVSTTMFSTLVCAIAVYISWVDSNIIYFRQYLLFIFSISLLAGAIMSAIQYKKDFS
;
A
#
# COMPACT_ATOMS: atom_id res chain seq x y z
N MET A 1 -19.26 -1.07 -7.60
CA MET A 1 -18.84 -0.14 -6.49
C MET A 1 -17.63 0.68 -6.92
N ILE A 2 -16.61 0.04 -7.50
CA ILE A 2 -15.47 0.72 -8.12
C ILE A 2 -15.96 1.67 -9.24
N ASP A 3 -17.04 1.32 -9.95
CA ASP A 3 -17.64 2.13 -11.02
C ASP A 3 -18.16 3.49 -10.54
N ILE A 4 -18.59 3.59 -9.28
CA ILE A 4 -19.04 4.86 -8.68
C ILE A 4 -17.82 5.77 -8.50
N LEU A 5 -16.70 5.21 -8.03
CA LEU A 5 -15.46 5.93 -7.85
C LEU A 5 -14.82 6.30 -9.20
N ASP A 6 -14.89 5.42 -10.20
CA ASP A 6 -14.41 5.69 -11.56
C ASP A 6 -15.19 6.84 -12.20
N LYS A 7 -16.53 6.83 -12.10
CA LYS A 7 -17.38 7.96 -12.54
C LYS A 7 -17.11 9.24 -11.77
N TRP A 8 -16.85 9.15 -10.47
CA TRP A 8 -16.51 10.32 -9.66
C TRP A 8 -15.15 10.92 -10.10
N MET A 9 -14.16 10.09 -10.39
CA MET A 9 -12.88 10.55 -10.94
C MET A 9 -13.05 11.17 -12.33
N ASP A 10 -13.92 10.60 -13.17
CA ASP A 10 -14.20 11.09 -14.53
C ASP A 10 -14.96 12.43 -14.54
N SER A 11 -15.76 12.69 -13.50
CA SER A 11 -16.61 13.88 -13.44
C SER A 11 -15.85 15.22 -13.47
N SER A 12 -14.57 15.25 -13.05
CA SER A 12 -13.72 16.43 -13.21
C SER A 12 -12.23 16.12 -13.04
N VAL A 13 -11.38 16.91 -13.72
CA VAL A 13 -9.92 16.87 -13.54
C VAL A 13 -9.51 17.09 -12.08
N TYR A 14 -10.28 17.90 -11.34
CA TYR A 14 -10.02 18.15 -9.93
C TYR A 14 -10.21 16.88 -9.08
N ASN A 15 -11.28 16.13 -9.30
CA ASN A 15 -11.55 14.88 -8.57
C ASN A 15 -10.49 13.82 -8.88
N PHE A 16 -10.12 13.69 -10.16
CA PHE A 16 -9.00 12.84 -10.57
C PHE A 16 -7.70 13.22 -9.84
N ASN A 17 -7.35 14.50 -9.79
CA ASN A 17 -6.15 14.98 -9.11
C ASN A 17 -6.18 14.73 -7.60
N ILE A 18 -7.36 14.83 -6.96
CA ILE A 18 -7.51 14.46 -5.54
C ILE A 18 -7.18 12.98 -5.34
N PHE A 19 -7.74 12.08 -6.17
CA PHE A 19 -7.48 10.65 -6.04
C PHE A 19 -6.00 10.32 -6.18
N VAL A 20 -5.36 10.87 -7.22
CA VAL A 20 -3.93 10.69 -7.48
C VAL A 20 -3.08 11.30 -6.36
N GLY A 21 -3.45 12.49 -5.88
CA GLY A 21 -2.76 13.18 -4.78
C GLY A 21 -2.79 12.37 -3.49
N ILE A 22 -3.97 11.89 -3.08
CA ILE A 22 -4.13 11.03 -1.89
C ILE A 22 -3.32 9.75 -2.03
N THR A 23 -3.40 9.09 -3.19
CA THR A 23 -2.66 7.85 -3.46
C THR A 23 -1.15 8.08 -3.35
N THR A 24 -0.67 9.18 -3.89
CA THR A 24 0.77 9.54 -3.88
C THR A 24 1.23 9.85 -2.46
N ILE A 25 0.48 10.65 -1.70
CA ILE A 25 0.78 10.95 -0.29
C ILE A 25 0.81 9.66 0.53
N LEU A 26 -0.15 8.76 0.33
CA LEU A 26 -0.21 7.47 1.02
C LEU A 26 1.06 6.64 0.75
N ALA A 27 1.49 6.54 -0.51
CA ALA A 27 2.71 5.83 -0.88
C ALA A 27 3.95 6.45 -0.21
N ILE A 28 4.10 7.77 -0.29
CA ILE A 28 5.26 8.49 0.26
C ILE A 28 5.34 8.31 1.77
N ILE A 29 4.24 8.55 2.49
CA ILE A 29 4.19 8.38 3.95
C ILE A 29 4.54 6.95 4.34
N SER A 30 4.01 5.95 3.61
CA SER A 30 4.29 4.54 3.87
C SER A 30 5.76 4.20 3.68
N ILE A 31 6.39 4.69 2.61
CA ILE A 31 7.82 4.48 2.34
C ILE A 31 8.67 5.14 3.44
N ILE A 32 8.39 6.39 3.79
CA ILE A 32 9.12 7.12 4.84
C ILE A 32 9.01 6.37 6.17
N ALA A 33 7.80 5.96 6.56
CA ALA A 33 7.56 5.21 7.79
C ALA A 33 8.31 3.87 7.79
N MET A 34 8.24 3.11 6.70
CA MET A 34 8.94 1.83 6.59
C MET A 34 10.46 2.02 6.68
N PHE A 35 11.02 3.02 6.00
CA PHE A 35 12.45 3.33 6.07
C PHE A 35 12.88 3.76 7.48
N TYR A 36 12.06 4.57 8.15
CA TYR A 36 12.28 4.97 9.54
C TYR A 36 12.37 3.74 10.47
N PHE A 37 11.40 2.83 10.40
CA PHE A 37 11.41 1.62 11.25
C PHE A 37 12.52 0.64 10.87
N TYR A 38 12.83 0.47 9.58
CA TYR A 38 13.94 -0.38 9.13
C TYR A 38 15.29 0.10 9.69
N LYS A 39 15.51 1.41 9.72
CA LYS A 39 16.72 1.98 10.32
C LYS A 39 16.83 1.67 11.82
N GLN A 40 15.71 1.64 12.52
CA GLN A 40 15.66 1.34 13.95
C GLN A 40 15.82 -0.17 14.24
N ILE A 41 15.27 -1.03 13.39
CA ILE A 41 15.38 -2.50 13.51
C ILE A 41 16.83 -2.97 13.37
N GLY A 42 17.61 -2.30 12.50
CA GLY A 42 19.06 -2.50 12.43
C GLY A 42 19.52 -3.42 11.29
N LYS A 43 20.80 -3.80 11.34
CA LYS A 43 21.44 -4.60 10.27
C LYS A 43 20.90 -6.03 10.25
N PRO A 44 20.87 -6.67 9.06
CA PRO A 44 20.41 -8.05 8.93
C PRO A 44 21.30 -9.02 9.72
N ASP A 45 20.67 -9.68 10.68
CA ASP A 45 21.09 -10.86 11.45
C ASP A 45 19.99 -11.93 11.35
N GLU A 46 20.16 -13.10 12.01
CA GLU A 46 19.15 -14.17 11.93
C GLU A 46 17.76 -13.72 12.40
N ARG A 47 17.69 -12.87 13.44
CA ARG A 47 16.42 -12.37 14.01
C ARG A 47 15.76 -11.34 13.10
N THR A 48 16.51 -10.35 12.63
CA THR A 48 16.01 -9.28 11.76
C THR A 48 15.67 -9.78 10.36
N SER A 49 16.33 -10.84 9.87
CA SER A 49 15.95 -11.48 8.62
C SER A 49 14.54 -12.08 8.68
N ILE A 50 14.16 -12.70 9.80
CA ILE A 50 12.79 -13.19 10.04
C ILE A 50 11.80 -12.02 10.07
N ILE A 51 12.18 -10.90 10.66
CA ILE A 51 11.35 -9.68 10.68
C ILE A 51 11.13 -9.15 9.25
N TYR A 52 12.19 -8.98 8.47
CA TYR A 52 12.09 -8.50 7.09
C TYR A 52 11.28 -9.45 6.21
N LEU A 53 11.43 -10.76 6.40
CA LEU A 53 10.60 -11.75 5.72
C LEU A 53 9.12 -11.60 6.09
N LYS A 54 8.81 -11.40 7.38
CA LYS A 54 7.44 -11.19 7.85
C LYS A 54 6.81 -9.92 7.29
N VAL A 55 7.57 -8.82 7.23
CA VAL A 55 7.09 -7.58 6.59
C VAL A 55 6.85 -7.81 5.10
N SER A 56 7.81 -8.41 4.39
CA SER A 56 7.71 -8.67 2.94
C SER A 56 6.55 -9.60 2.59
N THR A 57 6.37 -10.68 3.35
CA THR A 57 5.24 -11.61 3.18
C THR A 57 3.89 -10.94 3.46
N THR A 58 3.83 -10.00 4.41
CA THR A 58 2.62 -9.21 4.65
C THR A 58 2.32 -8.23 3.51
N MET A 59 3.34 -7.54 2.99
CA MET A 59 3.19 -6.67 1.82
C MET A 59 2.70 -7.45 0.60
N PHE A 60 3.33 -8.60 0.33
CA PHE A 60 3.02 -9.44 -0.81
C PHE A 60 1.62 -10.06 -0.70
N SER A 61 1.25 -10.59 0.47
CA SER A 61 -0.10 -11.15 0.68
C SER A 61 -1.17 -10.06 0.55
N THR A 62 -0.93 -8.86 1.09
CA THR A 62 -1.84 -7.72 0.92
C THR A 62 -1.98 -7.34 -0.54
N LEU A 63 -0.88 -7.32 -1.29
CA LEU A 63 -0.88 -7.02 -2.72
C LEU A 63 -1.71 -8.03 -3.51
N VAL A 64 -1.47 -9.33 -3.30
CA VAL A 64 -2.20 -10.41 -3.98
C VAL A 64 -3.68 -10.35 -3.64
N CYS A 65 -4.03 -10.17 -2.36
CA CYS A 65 -5.42 -10.04 -1.94
C CYS A 65 -6.10 -8.81 -2.57
N ALA A 66 -5.44 -7.65 -2.57
CA ALA A 66 -5.99 -6.43 -3.14
C ALA A 66 -6.18 -6.54 -4.66
N ILE A 67 -5.25 -7.17 -5.37
CA ILE A 67 -5.39 -7.47 -6.80
C ILE A 67 -6.55 -8.44 -7.04
N ALA A 68 -6.66 -9.50 -6.25
CA ALA A 68 -7.74 -10.49 -6.38
C ALA A 68 -9.12 -9.84 -6.17
N VAL A 69 -9.25 -8.99 -5.15
CA VAL A 69 -10.46 -8.21 -4.88
C VAL A 69 -10.75 -7.27 -6.05
N TYR A 70 -9.74 -6.54 -6.54
CA TYR A 70 -9.89 -5.62 -7.66
C TYR A 70 -10.40 -6.34 -8.91
N ILE A 71 -9.74 -7.43 -9.33
CA ILE A 71 -10.14 -8.21 -10.51
C ILE A 71 -11.55 -8.79 -10.34
N SER A 72 -11.94 -9.18 -9.12
CA SER A 72 -13.27 -9.74 -8.86
C SER A 72 -14.39 -8.70 -8.95
N TRP A 73 -14.06 -7.42 -8.73
CA TRP A 73 -15.05 -6.34 -8.59
C TRP A 73 -15.01 -5.30 -9.72
N VAL A 74 -14.03 -5.38 -10.61
CA VAL A 74 -13.84 -4.45 -11.72
C VAL A 74 -14.75 -4.81 -12.90
N ASP A 75 -15.48 -3.82 -13.42
CA ASP A 75 -16.21 -3.97 -14.69
C ASP A 75 -15.26 -3.74 -15.88
N SER A 76 -15.61 -4.31 -17.02
CA SER A 76 -14.97 -4.17 -18.32
C SER A 76 -14.76 -2.73 -18.79
N ASN A 77 -15.58 -1.78 -18.33
CA ASN A 77 -15.62 -0.40 -18.83
C ASN A 77 -14.80 0.60 -17.99
N ILE A 78 -13.76 0.14 -17.28
CA ILE A 78 -13.02 1.02 -16.38
C ILE A 78 -12.04 1.94 -17.11
N ILE A 79 -12.06 3.23 -16.79
CA ILE A 79 -11.23 4.23 -17.46
C ILE A 79 -9.86 4.35 -16.78
N TYR A 80 -9.83 4.35 -15.45
CA TYR A 80 -8.63 4.70 -14.67
C TYR A 80 -7.90 3.49 -14.03
N PHE A 81 -7.79 2.39 -14.78
CA PHE A 81 -7.13 1.15 -14.33
C PHE A 81 -5.73 1.38 -13.72
N ARG A 82 -4.92 2.25 -14.33
CA ARG A 82 -3.53 2.51 -13.88
C ARG A 82 -3.49 3.14 -12.49
N GLN A 83 -4.42 4.05 -12.21
CA GLN A 83 -4.53 4.76 -10.95
C GLN A 83 -4.96 3.79 -9.84
N TYR A 84 -5.86 2.85 -10.14
CA TYR A 84 -6.22 1.78 -9.21
C TYR A 84 -5.05 0.84 -8.90
N LEU A 85 -4.24 0.47 -9.89
CA LEU A 85 -3.02 -0.32 -9.64
C LEU A 85 -2.04 0.41 -8.71
N LEU A 86 -1.81 1.70 -8.94
CA LEU A 86 -0.96 2.51 -8.06
C LEU A 86 -1.52 2.62 -6.63
N PHE A 87 -2.84 2.72 -6.51
CA PHE A 87 -3.51 2.71 -5.21
C PHE A 87 -3.33 1.36 -4.48
N ILE A 88 -3.45 0.25 -5.19
CA ILE A 88 -3.20 -1.10 -4.65
C ILE A 88 -1.74 -1.26 -4.19
N PHE A 89 -0.77 -0.79 -4.97
CA PHE A 89 0.63 -0.77 -4.54
C PHE A 89 0.84 0.10 -3.29
N SER A 90 0.15 1.24 -3.20
CA SER A 90 0.21 2.12 -2.03
C SER A 90 -0.36 1.46 -0.77
N ILE A 91 -1.44 0.69 -0.90
CA ILE A 91 -1.99 -0.12 0.21
C ILE A 91 -1.00 -1.21 0.64
N SER A 92 -0.34 -1.89 -0.31
CA SER A 92 0.68 -2.89 0.01
C SER A 92 1.85 -2.27 0.79
N LEU A 93 2.33 -1.09 0.37
CA LEU A 93 3.36 -0.32 1.09
C LEU A 93 2.90 0.05 2.50
N LEU A 94 1.65 0.51 2.65
CA LEU A 94 1.08 0.83 3.95
C LEU A 94 1.06 -0.38 4.89
N ALA A 95 0.66 -1.55 4.38
CA ALA A 95 0.67 -2.78 5.18
C ALA A 95 2.09 -3.13 5.66
N GLY A 96 3.10 -2.95 4.81
CA GLY A 96 4.51 -3.10 5.20
C GLY A 96 4.95 -2.12 6.28
N ALA A 97 4.56 -0.85 6.15
CA ALA A 97 4.83 0.20 7.13
C ALA A 97 4.17 -0.10 8.49
N ILE A 98 2.90 -0.51 8.50
CA ILE A 98 2.16 -0.90 9.70
C ILE A 98 2.84 -2.08 10.39
N MET A 99 3.21 -3.12 9.63
CA MET A 99 3.88 -4.29 10.21
C MET A 99 5.26 -3.96 10.79
N SER A 100 6.01 -3.08 10.12
CA SER A 100 7.29 -2.58 10.61
C SER A 100 7.11 -1.81 11.92
N ALA A 101 6.08 -0.97 12.01
CA ALA A 101 5.74 -0.23 13.23
C ALA A 101 5.34 -1.17 14.39
N ILE A 102 4.54 -2.20 14.11
CA ILE A 102 4.14 -3.22 15.09
C ILE A 102 5.36 -3.97 15.60
N GLN A 103 6.27 -4.37 14.72
CA GLN A 103 7.46 -5.10 15.13
C GLN A 103 8.42 -4.23 15.95
N TYR A 104 8.62 -2.98 15.55
CA TYR A 104 9.38 -2.01 16.33
C TYR A 104 8.80 -1.86 17.75
N LYS A 105 7.47 -1.73 17.89
CA LYS A 105 6.84 -1.69 19.21
C LYS A 105 7.04 -2.95 20.04
N LYS A 106 7.12 -4.13 19.42
CA LYS A 106 7.34 -5.40 20.15
C LYS A 106 8.77 -5.58 20.63
N ASP A 107 9.73 -5.02 19.90
CA ASP A 107 11.16 -5.20 20.21
C ASP A 107 11.72 -4.09 21.12
N PHE A 108 11.06 -2.93 21.17
CA PHE A 108 11.56 -1.72 21.87
C PHE A 108 10.59 -1.10 22.90
N SER A 109 9.46 -1.77 23.20
CA SER A 109 8.55 -1.40 24.31
C SER A 109 8.37 -2.57 25.26
#